data_AF-A0A3C1K9V4-F1
#
_entry.id   AF-A0A3C1K9V4-F1
#
_cell.length_a   1.000
_cell.length_b   1.000
_cell.length_c   1.000
_cell.angle_alpha   90.00
_cell.angle_beta   90.00
_cell.angle_gamma   90.00
#
_symmetry.space_group_name_H-M   'P 1'
#
loop_
_entity.id
_entity.type
_entity.pdbx_description
1 polymer ?
#
loop_
_entity_poly.entity_id
_entity_poly.type
_entity_poly.pdbx_seq_one_letter_code
_entity_poly.pdbx_strand_id
1 'polypeptide(L)'
;MVSNQTDIISRPTFVAGVADPGALGLAAFALTTFVLSVANAGWIPDAGAGALALALFYGGIAQLLAGMWEFVKGNTFGAVAFTSYGSFWLAVWFLLTNDALAKAAGADGLAVFFLAWTIFTFYMTIGAI
;
A
#
# COMPACT_ATOMS: atom_id res chain seq x y z
N MET A 1 -55.92 -20.63 -22.21
CA MET A 1 -54.97 -20.55 -21.08
C MET A 1 -53.64 -20.06 -21.63
N VAL A 2 -53.45 -18.74 -21.67
CA VAL A 2 -52.18 -18.11 -22.06
C VAL A 2 -51.56 -17.60 -20.76
N SER A 3 -50.73 -18.42 -20.13
CA SER A 3 -50.01 -18.04 -18.92
C SER A 3 -48.64 -17.45 -19.30
N ASN A 4 -48.53 -16.14 -19.13
CA ASN A 4 -47.33 -15.35 -18.84
C ASN A 4 -45.97 -15.89 -19.33
N GLN A 5 -45.50 -15.36 -20.45
CA GLN A 5 -44.09 -15.43 -20.87
C GLN A 5 -43.38 -14.06 -20.90
N THR A 6 -43.90 -13.01 -20.24
CA THR A 6 -43.39 -11.64 -20.44
C THR A 6 -42.51 -11.03 -19.34
N ASP A 7 -42.22 -11.71 -18.23
CA ASP A 7 -41.44 -11.08 -17.13
C ASP A 7 -40.03 -11.64 -16.91
N ILE A 8 -39.36 -12.12 -17.96
CA ILE A 8 -37.90 -12.37 -17.94
C ILE A 8 -37.14 -11.29 -18.70
N ILE A 9 -37.50 -10.02 -18.50
CA ILE A 9 -36.51 -8.96 -18.57
C ILE A 9 -35.56 -9.21 -17.39
N SER A 10 -34.55 -10.06 -17.59
CA SER A 10 -33.42 -10.14 -16.68
C SER A 10 -32.73 -8.79 -16.71
N ARG A 11 -33.19 -7.89 -15.83
CA ARG A 11 -32.47 -6.65 -15.53
C ARG A 11 -31.03 -7.10 -15.29
N PRO A 12 -30.01 -6.53 -15.96
CA PRO A 12 -28.65 -6.81 -15.56
C PRO A 12 -28.58 -6.41 -14.09
N THR A 13 -28.59 -7.41 -13.20
CA THR A 13 -28.26 -7.23 -11.82
C THR A 13 -26.78 -6.92 -11.88
N PHE A 14 -26.47 -5.63 -11.98
CA PHE A 14 -25.19 -5.13 -11.51
C PHE A 14 -25.16 -5.51 -10.03
N VAL A 15 -24.73 -6.72 -9.72
CA VAL A 15 -24.17 -7.01 -8.41
C VAL A 15 -22.92 -6.13 -8.42
N ALA A 16 -23.06 -4.90 -7.92
CA ALA A 16 -21.96 -3.97 -7.87
C ALA A 16 -20.93 -4.57 -6.92
N GLY A 17 -19.96 -5.28 -7.51
CA GLY A 17 -18.80 -5.78 -6.79
C GLY A 17 -18.03 -4.60 -6.21
N VAL A 18 -17.25 -4.88 -5.18
CA VAL A 18 -16.34 -3.88 -4.60
C VAL A 18 -15.43 -3.35 -5.71
N ALA A 19 -15.32 -2.02 -5.82
CA ALA A 19 -14.40 -1.38 -6.76
C ALA A 19 -12.97 -1.87 -6.50
N ASP A 20 -12.14 -1.98 -7.54
CA ASP A 20 -10.79 -2.54 -7.41
C ASP A 20 -9.89 -1.63 -6.54
N PRO A 21 -9.55 -2.04 -5.30
CA PRO A 21 -8.71 -1.22 -4.43
C PRO A 21 -7.22 -1.35 -4.79
N GLY A 22 -6.84 -2.31 -5.63
CA GLY A 22 -5.44 -2.55 -6.00
C GLY A 22 -4.83 -1.40 -6.78
N ALA A 23 -5.62 -0.69 -7.61
CA ALA A 23 -5.17 0.50 -8.30
C ALA A 23 -4.74 1.62 -7.32
N LEU A 24 -5.49 1.81 -6.23
CA LEU A 24 -5.14 2.76 -5.17
C LEU A 24 -3.86 2.33 -4.44
N GLY A 25 -3.77 1.06 -4.07
CA GLY A 25 -2.61 0.51 -3.36
C GLY A 25 -1.31 0.67 -4.15
N LEU A 26 -1.33 0.38 -5.46
CA LEU A 26 -0.17 0.51 -6.33
C LEU A 26 0.22 1.98 -6.57
N ALA A 27 -0.76 2.87 -6.81
CA ALA A 27 -0.50 4.29 -7.00
C ALA A 27 0.11 4.94 -5.74
N ALA A 28 -0.41 4.59 -4.56
CA ALA A 28 0.10 5.04 -3.28
C ALA A 28 1.56 4.64 -3.05
N PHE A 29 1.87 3.37 -3.31
CA PHE A 29 3.24 2.86 -3.19
C PHE A 29 4.19 3.52 -4.18
N ALA A 30 3.81 3.55 -5.45
CA ALA A 30 4.65 4.03 -6.53
C ALA A 30 5.00 5.51 -6.37
N LEU A 31 4.02 6.37 -6.07
CA LEU A 31 4.25 7.79 -5.90
C LEU A 31 5.17 8.09 -4.71
N THR A 32 4.93 7.45 -3.56
CA THR A 32 5.74 7.64 -2.36
C THR A 32 7.18 7.18 -2.59
N THR A 33 7.36 6.01 -3.21
CA THR A 33 8.68 5.47 -3.55
C THR A 33 9.42 6.35 -4.56
N PHE A 34 8.71 6.85 -5.58
CA PHE A 34 9.29 7.72 -6.59
C PHE A 34 9.87 8.98 -5.97
N VAL A 35 9.10 9.70 -5.14
CA VAL A 35 9.56 10.93 -4.50
C VAL A 35 10.72 10.67 -3.53
N LEU A 36 10.67 9.58 -2.76
CA LEU A 36 11.80 9.17 -1.93
C LEU A 36 13.06 8.86 -2.76
N SER A 37 12.89 8.20 -3.90
CA SER A 37 14.00 7.81 -4.78
C SER A 37 14.66 9.01 -5.43
N VAL A 38 13.91 10.07 -5.74
CA VAL A 38 14.47 11.36 -6.21
C VAL A 38 15.42 11.96 -5.16
N ALA A 39 15.06 11.88 -3.87
CA ALA A 39 15.92 12.33 -2.78
C ALA A 39 17.15 11.41 -2.61
N ASN A 40 16.94 10.09 -2.59
CA ASN A 40 18.02 9.10 -2.44
C ASN A 40 19.03 9.12 -3.59
N ALA A 41 18.60 9.45 -4.81
CA ALA A 41 19.46 9.63 -5.97
C ALA A 41 20.28 10.95 -5.92
N GLY A 42 20.00 11.83 -4.94
CA GLY A 42 20.65 13.13 -4.80
C GLY A 42 20.22 14.17 -5.83
N TRP A 43 19.16 13.90 -6.61
CA TRP A 43 18.67 14.82 -7.64
C TRP A 43 18.00 16.06 -7.02
N ILE A 44 17.14 15.83 -6.04
CA ILE A 44 16.48 16.88 -5.25
C ILE A 44 16.46 16.39 -3.80
N PRO A 45 17.50 16.67 -2.98
CA PRO A 45 17.59 16.14 -1.62
C PRO A 45 16.39 16.52 -0.72
N ASP A 46 15.88 17.73 -0.89
CA ASP A 46 14.73 18.23 -0.12
C ASP A 46 13.41 17.51 -0.45
N ALA A 47 13.37 16.72 -1.54
CA ALA A 47 12.22 15.87 -1.85
C ALA A 47 11.97 14.83 -0.75
N GLY A 48 12.96 14.53 0.10
CA GLY A 48 12.79 13.64 1.25
C GLY A 48 11.70 14.11 2.23
N ALA A 49 11.55 15.42 2.43
CA ALA A 49 10.47 15.97 3.25
C ALA A 49 9.08 15.73 2.61
N GLY A 50 8.99 15.86 1.28
CA GLY A 50 7.79 15.52 0.52
C GLY A 50 7.47 14.03 0.58
N ALA A 51 8.50 13.17 0.51
CA ALA A 51 8.35 11.73 0.67
C ALA A 51 7.82 11.35 2.06
N LEU A 52 8.25 12.02 3.13
CA LEU A 52 7.71 11.80 4.48
C LEU A 52 6.22 12.17 4.57
N ALA A 53 5.79 13.27 3.98
CA ALA A 53 4.37 13.62 3.94
C ALA A 53 3.54 12.56 3.20
N LEU A 54 4.05 12.08 2.06
CA LEU A 54 3.42 10.98 1.30
C LEU A 54 3.43 9.66 2.07
N ALA A 55 4.50 9.36 2.80
CA ALA A 55 4.63 8.18 3.64
C ALA A 55 3.56 8.13 4.74
N LEU A 56 3.18 9.27 5.32
CA LEU A 56 2.08 9.30 6.28
C LEU A 56 0.73 9.08 5.59
N PHE A 57 0.39 9.93 4.62
CA PHE A 57 -1.01 10.03 4.15
C PHE A 57 -1.35 9.09 3.00
N TYR A 58 -0.43 8.91 2.05
CA TYR A 58 -0.73 8.20 0.81
C TYR A 58 -0.14 6.80 0.80
N GLY A 59 1.20 6.69 0.77
CA GLY A 59 1.91 5.43 0.95
C GLY A 59 1.59 4.76 2.28
N GLY A 60 1.19 5.52 3.31
CA GLY A 60 0.78 5.00 4.61
C GLY A 60 -0.72 4.71 4.70
N ILE A 61 -1.50 5.72 5.11
CA ILE A 61 -2.93 5.57 5.43
C ILE A 61 -3.73 5.07 4.22
N ALA A 62 -3.64 5.73 3.06
CA ALA A 62 -4.45 5.36 1.90
C ALA A 62 -4.10 3.95 1.39
N GLN A 63 -2.82 3.58 1.37
CA GLN A 63 -2.37 2.25 0.98
C GLN A 63 -2.83 1.17 1.98
N LEU A 64 -2.77 1.45 3.29
CA LEU A 64 -3.27 0.54 4.32
C LEU A 64 -4.76 0.28 4.13
N LEU A 65 -5.54 1.35 3.89
CA LEU A 65 -6.97 1.25 3.62
C LEU A 65 -7.27 0.47 2.34
N ALA A 66 -6.47 0.64 1.28
CA ALA A 66 -6.58 -0.18 0.07
C ALA A 66 -6.42 -1.68 0.40
N GLY A 67 -5.45 -2.04 1.25
CA GLY A 67 -5.28 -3.41 1.72
C GLY A 67 -6.47 -3.94 2.54
N MET A 68 -7.09 -3.08 3.37
CA MET A 68 -8.32 -3.44 4.09
C MET A 68 -9.47 -3.80 3.13
N TRP A 69 -9.59 -3.07 2.02
CA TRP A 69 -10.60 -3.36 0.99
C TRP A 69 -10.28 -4.58 0.13
N GLU A 70 -9.01 -4.95 -0.04
CA GLU A 70 -8.64 -6.21 -0.70
C GLU A 70 -9.10 -7.44 0.11
N PHE A 71 -9.15 -7.36 1.45
CA PHE A 71 -9.77 -8.43 2.26
C PHE A 71 -11.26 -8.59 1.93
N VAL A 72 -11.98 -7.48 1.73
CA VAL A 72 -13.41 -7.50 1.35
C VAL A 72 -13.59 -8.04 -0.06
N LYS A 73 -12.70 -7.69 -0.98
CA LYS A 73 -12.67 -8.20 -2.37
C LYS A 73 -12.28 -9.69 -2.45
N GLY A 74 -11.69 -10.26 -1.39
CA GLY A 74 -11.24 -11.65 -1.34
C GLY A 74 -9.86 -11.89 -1.96
N ASN A 75 -9.05 -10.84 -2.12
CA ASN A 75 -7.70 -10.94 -2.67
C ASN A 75 -6.66 -10.92 -1.55
N THR A 76 -6.27 -12.10 -1.08
CA THR A 76 -5.31 -12.25 0.02
C THR A 76 -3.94 -11.63 -0.31
N PHE A 77 -3.45 -11.81 -1.54
CA PHE A 77 -2.15 -11.27 -1.93
C PHE A 77 -2.15 -9.74 -1.84
N GLY A 78 -3.13 -9.08 -2.46
CA GLY A 78 -3.26 -7.62 -2.41
C GLY A 78 -3.46 -7.11 -0.99
N ALA A 79 -4.27 -7.80 -0.18
CA ALA A 79 -4.51 -7.43 1.21
C ALA A 79 -3.22 -7.44 2.03
N VAL A 80 -2.45 -8.54 1.96
CA VAL A 80 -1.16 -8.64 2.65
C VAL A 80 -0.17 -7.61 2.12
N ALA A 81 -0.07 -7.46 0.80
CA ALA A 81 0.86 -6.51 0.17
C ALA A 81 0.58 -5.06 0.61
N PHE A 82 -0.63 -4.56 0.37
CA PHE A 82 -0.93 -3.15 0.59
C PHE A 82 -1.03 -2.78 2.07
N THR A 83 -1.56 -3.66 2.93
CA THR A 83 -1.55 -3.40 4.38
C THR A 83 -0.14 -3.37 4.94
N SER A 84 0.73 -4.29 4.49
CA SER A 84 2.11 -4.35 4.98
C SER A 84 2.92 -3.15 4.50
N TYR A 85 2.91 -2.83 3.19
CA TYR A 85 3.62 -1.67 2.68
C TYR A 85 3.03 -0.33 3.16
N GLY A 86 1.71 -0.28 3.41
CA GLY A 86 1.07 0.83 4.11
C GLY A 86 1.64 1.03 5.52
N SER A 87 1.74 -0.05 6.27
CA SER A 87 2.30 -0.03 7.62
C SER A 87 3.81 0.29 7.62
N PHE A 88 4.57 -0.16 6.61
CA PHE A 88 5.96 0.21 6.39
C PHE A 88 6.12 1.73 6.30
N TRP A 89 5.33 2.38 5.44
CA TRP A 89 5.43 3.82 5.24
C TRP A 89 5.05 4.62 6.50
N LEU A 90 4.03 4.18 7.24
CA LEU A 90 3.68 4.75 8.54
C LEU A 90 4.82 4.58 9.56
N ALA A 91 5.45 3.41 9.60
CA ALA A 91 6.59 3.15 10.48
C ALA A 91 7.80 4.01 10.11
N VAL A 92 8.12 4.16 8.82
CA VAL A 92 9.20 5.04 8.34
C VAL A 92 8.91 6.49 8.70
N TRP A 93 7.69 6.98 8.47
CA TRP A 93 7.31 8.33 8.85
C TRP A 93 7.49 8.54 10.36
N PHE A 94 6.95 7.65 11.19
CA PHE A 94 7.04 7.78 12.64
C PHE A 94 8.49 7.70 13.14
N LEU A 95 9.27 6.76 12.61
CA LEU A 95 10.68 6.57 12.95
C LEU A 95 11.53 7.81 12.63
N LEU A 96 11.32 8.44 11.47
CA LEU A 96 12.14 9.56 11.02
C LEU A 96 11.67 10.92 11.52
N THR A 97 10.41 11.04 11.95
CA THR A 97 9.88 12.28 12.58
C THR A 97 10.02 12.29 14.10
N ASN A 98 10.42 11.16 14.70
CA ASN A 98 10.65 11.03 16.14
C ASN A 98 12.14 10.87 16.44
N ASP A 99 12.80 11.99 16.77
CA ASP A 99 14.25 12.03 17.03
C ASP A 99 14.72 11.05 18.11
N ALA A 100 13.94 10.84 19.16
CA ALA A 100 14.30 9.93 20.24
C ALA A 100 14.30 8.48 19.74
N LEU A 101 13.30 8.10 18.96
CA LEU A 101 13.19 6.77 18.38
C LEU A 101 14.26 6.54 17.30
N ALA A 102 14.51 7.52 16.43
CA ALA A 102 15.56 7.46 15.42
C ALA A 102 16.94 7.24 16.07
N LYS A 103 17.25 7.99 17.13
CA LYS A 103 18.50 7.83 17.89
C LYS A 103 18.59 6.47 18.57
N ALA A 104 17.50 5.98 19.14
CA ALA A 104 17.46 4.67 19.79
C ALA A 104 17.64 3.52 18.80
N ALA A 105 17.09 3.62 17.58
CA ALA A 105 17.29 2.63 16.53
C ALA A 105 18.76 2.59 16.06
N GLY A 106 19.39 3.75 15.89
CA GLY A 106 20.75 3.84 15.38
C GLY A 106 20.91 3.21 13.98
N ALA A 107 22.16 3.11 13.50
CA ALA A 107 22.43 2.55 12.19
C ALA A 107 22.09 1.04 12.12
N ASP A 108 22.47 0.28 13.15
CA ASP A 108 22.27 -1.17 13.17
C ASP A 108 20.80 -1.55 13.27
N GLY A 109 20.00 -0.84 14.08
CA GLY A 109 18.56 -1.07 14.17
C GLY A 109 17.84 -0.73 12.87
N LEU A 110 18.22 0.36 12.20
CA LEU A 110 17.71 0.69 10.86
C LEU A 110 18.10 -0.36 9.82
N ALA A 111 19.33 -0.87 9.87
CA ALA A 111 19.80 -1.93 8.97
C ALA A 111 18.97 -3.21 9.15
N VAL A 112 18.70 -3.63 10.39
CA VAL A 112 17.83 -4.79 10.68
C VAL A 112 16.40 -4.52 10.20
N PHE A 113 15.86 -3.32 10.43
CA PHE A 113 14.53 -2.93 9.97
C PHE A 113 14.40 -3.08 8.44
N PHE A 114 15.32 -2.50 7.67
CA PHE A 114 15.29 -2.59 6.20
C PHE A 114 15.61 -4.00 5.68
N LEU A 115 16.46 -4.75 6.37
CA LEU A 115 16.73 -6.16 6.03
C LEU A 115 15.47 -7.03 6.20
N ALA A 116 14.71 -6.84 7.28
CA ALA A 116 13.45 -7.54 7.50
C ALA A 116 12.43 -7.23 6.38
N TRP A 117 12.33 -5.96 5.96
CA TRP A 117 11.51 -5.58 4.81
C TRP A 117 12.02 -6.17 3.49
N THR A 118 13.34 -6.31 3.31
CA THR A 118 13.92 -6.98 2.14
C THR A 118 13.50 -8.44 2.08
N ILE A 119 13.57 -9.17 3.21
CA ILE A 119 13.10 -10.55 3.30
C ILE A 119 11.59 -10.62 3.02
N PHE A 120 10.82 -9.67 3.57
CA PHE A 120 9.40 -9.57 3.32
C PHE A 120 9.09 -9.43 1.81
N THR A 121 9.74 -8.47 1.16
CA THR A 121 9.54 -8.22 -0.27
C THR A 121 9.97 -9.42 -1.10
N PHE A 122 11.09 -10.07 -0.76
CA PHE A 122 11.56 -11.24 -1.48
C PHE A 122 10.54 -12.38 -1.47
N TYR A 123 9.96 -12.72 -0.33
CA TYR A 123 8.93 -13.76 -0.30
C TYR A 123 7.66 -13.33 -1.06
N MET A 124 7.27 -12.06 -0.97
CA MET A 124 6.13 -11.53 -1.72
C MET A 124 6.35 -11.58 -3.24
N THR A 125 7.60 -11.37 -3.70
CA THR A 125 7.98 -11.54 -5.11
C THR A 125 7.74 -12.97 -5.59
N ILE A 126 8.08 -13.98 -4.78
CA ILE A 126 7.79 -15.38 -5.12
C ILE A 126 6.28 -15.63 -5.21
N GLY A 127 5.46 -14.99 -4.37
CA GLY A 127 4.00 -15.08 -4.45
C GLY A 127 3.36 -14.32 -5.62
N ALA A 128 4.13 -13.49 -6.34
CA ALA A 128 3.65 -12.63 -7.42
C ALA A 128 3.93 -13.18 -8.83
N ILE A 129 4.71 -14.26 -8.94
CA ILE A 129 5.06 -14.95 -10.19
C ILE A 129 4.22 -16.23 -10.35
#